data_AF-A0A8I2J2L3-F1
#
_entry.id   AF-A0A8I2J2L3-F1
#
_cell.length_a   1.000
_cell.length_b   1.000
_cell.length_c   1.000
_cell.angle_alpha   90.00
_cell.angle_beta   90.00
_cell.angle_gamma   90.00
#
_symmetry.space_group_name_H-M   'P 1'
#
loop_
_entity.id
_entity.type
_entity.pdbx_description
1 polymer ?
#
loop_
_entity_poly.entity_id
_entity_poly.type
_entity_poly.pdbx_seq_one_letter_code
_entity_poly.pdbx_strand_id
1 'polypeptide(L)'
;MPTDNSADSVVKHWQEYSDVYDFLEQIRLRPGMWLPGGSLQHLQSILTGYRVALAVHSAHEPFAFWPEEDCITWLHEHYGTSSSLTWAAEIERHTPADSTPVDEFFRLLDHFQRDITRKPASHDTWDRLPGIEYMSNTFVTLFWRRRLLAEAVRQLENRGFRVVHFEAHAWQTERDMHQAVAAALRFPDYYGHNLDALNDCLGDVACFGPYEETAEGVGLVLSLIDYDRFAAASPRAAQIVLDIMADQARRAAVVQRRFFALVHSNDPGIRFEPVGAMPVMWNSAEWADSSRR
;
A
#
# COMPACT_ATOMS: atom_id res chain seq x y z
N MET A 1 33.92 -10.11 36.31
CA MET A 1 33.14 -8.89 36.09
C MET A 1 32.67 -8.90 34.65
N PRO A 2 31.45 -9.41 34.37
CA PRO A 2 30.85 -9.20 33.06
C PRO A 2 30.29 -7.77 33.03
N THR A 3 30.68 -7.03 32.01
CA THR A 3 30.20 -5.69 31.70
C THR A 3 28.71 -5.73 31.41
N ASP A 4 27.97 -5.02 32.24
CA ASP A 4 26.58 -4.62 32.04
C ASP A 4 26.46 -3.90 30.69
N ASN A 5 25.72 -4.50 29.76
CA ASN A 5 25.34 -3.88 28.50
C ASN A 5 23.84 -3.58 28.58
N SER A 6 23.49 -2.70 29.51
CA SER A 6 22.22 -2.00 29.52
C SER A 6 22.23 -1.05 28.32
N ALA A 7 21.66 -1.48 27.21
CA ALA A 7 21.29 -0.57 26.14
C ALA A 7 20.27 0.40 26.73
N ASP A 8 20.71 1.62 27.03
CA ASP A 8 19.87 2.70 27.52
C ASP A 8 18.67 2.88 26.59
N SER A 9 17.49 2.44 27.04
CA SER A 9 16.22 2.64 26.35
C SER A 9 15.82 4.10 26.50
N VAL A 10 16.42 4.96 25.68
CA VAL A 10 16.12 6.39 25.68
C VAL A 10 14.70 6.60 25.17
N VAL A 11 13.96 7.47 25.86
CA VAL A 11 12.64 7.91 25.42
C VAL A 11 12.81 8.68 24.13
N LYS A 12 12.32 8.10 23.04
CA LYS A 12 12.45 8.65 21.69
C LYS A 12 11.43 9.77 21.48
N HIS A 13 11.82 10.77 20.69
CA HIS A 13 10.85 11.74 20.16
C HIS A 13 9.99 11.03 19.09
N TRP A 14 8.74 11.42 18.89
CA TRP A 14 7.82 10.75 17.94
C TRP A 14 8.31 10.72 16.48
N GLN A 15 9.28 11.58 16.14
CA GLN A 15 9.95 11.63 14.82
C GLN A 15 11.04 10.56 14.64
N GLU A 16 11.39 9.83 15.71
CA GLU A 16 12.47 8.84 15.74
C GLU A 16 11.94 7.39 15.72
N TYR A 17 10.62 7.21 15.59
CA TYR A 17 10.01 5.88 15.47
C TYR A 17 10.19 5.37 14.04
N SER A 18 10.77 4.19 13.91
CA SER A 18 11.01 3.56 12.61
C SER A 18 9.85 2.65 12.19
N ASP A 19 9.19 2.01 13.17
CA ASP A 19 8.08 1.08 12.97
C ASP A 19 7.18 0.93 14.21
N VAL A 20 6.17 0.08 14.14
CA VAL A 20 5.26 -0.28 15.24
C VAL A 20 6.00 -0.86 16.45
N TYR A 21 7.13 -1.53 16.27
CA TYR A 21 7.88 -2.12 17.39
C TYR A 21 8.62 -1.04 18.18
N ASP A 22 9.17 -0.03 17.51
CA ASP A 22 9.70 1.18 18.17
C ASP A 22 8.61 1.89 19.00
N PHE A 23 7.39 1.97 18.47
CA PHE A 23 6.25 2.53 19.21
C PHE A 23 5.87 1.68 20.43
N LEU A 24 5.82 0.35 20.28
CA LEU A 24 5.56 -0.59 21.37
C LEU A 24 6.63 -0.50 22.48
N GLU A 25 7.90 -0.27 22.14
CA GLU A 25 8.95 -0.04 23.14
C GLU A 25 8.68 1.22 23.98
N GLN A 26 8.14 2.30 23.40
CA GLN A 26 7.77 3.48 24.18
C GLN A 26 6.59 3.22 25.12
N ILE A 27 5.65 2.35 24.72
CA ILE A 27 4.58 1.87 25.59
C ILE A 27 5.18 1.01 26.72
N ARG A 28 6.13 0.13 26.42
CA ARG A 28 6.83 -0.71 27.41
C ARG A 28 7.51 0.14 28.50
N LEU A 29 8.15 1.25 28.12
CA LEU A 29 8.82 2.14 29.06
C LEU A 29 7.86 2.94 29.95
N ARG A 30 6.65 3.22 29.46
CA ARG A 30 5.68 4.09 30.15
C ARG A 30 4.25 3.58 30.01
N PRO A 31 3.93 2.36 30.47
CA PRO A 31 2.64 1.74 30.17
C PRO A 31 1.46 2.56 30.74
N GLY A 32 1.63 3.17 31.92
CA GLY A 32 0.59 4.03 32.51
C GLY A 32 0.28 5.32 31.75
N MET A 33 1.18 5.79 30.87
CA MET A 33 0.94 6.97 30.01
C MET A 33 0.02 6.65 28.84
N TRP A 34 0.13 5.43 28.30
CA TRP A 34 -0.53 5.01 27.06
C TRP A 34 -1.73 4.11 27.29
N LEU A 35 -1.69 3.31 28.35
CA LEU A 35 -2.67 2.29 28.69
C LEU A 35 -3.21 2.54 30.11
N PRO A 36 -4.11 3.53 30.29
CA PRO A 36 -4.80 3.72 31.57
C PRO A 36 -5.49 2.42 31.99
N GLY A 37 -5.10 1.87 33.14
CA GLY A 37 -5.63 0.60 33.66
C GLY A 37 -5.01 -0.68 33.07
N GLY A 38 -3.97 -0.57 32.23
CA GLY A 38 -3.22 -1.74 31.73
C GLY A 38 -4.04 -2.69 30.85
N SER A 39 -5.05 -2.19 30.14
CA SER A 39 -5.92 -3.02 29.29
C SER A 39 -5.26 -3.35 27.95
N LEU A 40 -5.14 -4.64 27.62
CA LEU A 40 -4.66 -5.05 26.30
C LEU A 40 -5.69 -4.80 25.21
N GLN A 41 -6.98 -4.80 25.54
CA GLN A 41 -8.03 -4.41 24.59
C GLN A 41 -7.87 -2.95 24.14
N HIS A 42 -7.44 -2.07 25.04
CA HIS A 42 -7.11 -0.70 24.68
C HIS A 42 -5.88 -0.66 23.78
N LEU A 43 -4.81 -1.40 24.10
CA LEU A 43 -3.63 -1.52 23.24
C LEU A 43 -4.00 -2.03 21.84
N GLN A 44 -4.85 -3.05 21.75
CA GLN A 44 -5.35 -3.58 20.48
C GLN A 44 -6.13 -2.55 19.68
N SER A 45 -6.90 -1.69 20.34
CA SER A 45 -7.63 -0.60 19.67
C SER A 45 -6.65 0.44 19.11
N ILE A 46 -5.60 0.79 19.86
CA ILE A 46 -4.53 1.68 19.40
C ILE A 46 -3.82 1.08 18.19
N LEU A 47 -3.42 -0.18 18.24
CA LEU A 47 -2.72 -0.87 17.15
C LEU A 47 -3.59 -1.07 15.92
N THR A 48 -4.90 -1.32 16.10
CA THR A 48 -5.86 -1.31 14.98
C THR A 48 -5.87 0.05 14.30
N GLY A 49 -5.97 1.15 15.08
CA GLY A 49 -5.92 2.50 14.55
C GLY A 49 -4.60 2.82 13.84
N TYR A 50 -3.48 2.35 14.40
CA TYR A 50 -2.16 2.46 13.80
C TYR A 50 -2.10 1.78 12.43
N ARG A 51 -2.58 0.53 12.32
CA ARG A 51 -2.63 -0.20 11.04
C ARG A 51 -3.54 0.48 10.02
N VAL A 52 -4.68 1.02 10.46
CA VAL A 52 -5.56 1.82 9.59
C VAL A 52 -4.81 3.07 9.10
N ALA A 53 -4.06 3.76 9.97
CA ALA A 53 -3.26 4.92 9.58
C ALA A 53 -2.15 4.55 8.57
N LEU A 54 -1.45 3.43 8.78
CA LEU A 54 -0.49 2.90 7.80
C LEU A 54 -1.17 2.67 6.44
N ALA A 55 -2.35 2.04 6.45
CA ALA A 55 -3.10 1.78 5.23
C ALA A 55 -3.52 3.08 4.54
N VAL A 56 -4.08 4.05 5.26
CA VAL A 56 -4.54 5.36 4.74
C VAL A 56 -3.38 6.21 4.19
N HIS A 57 -2.20 6.12 4.80
CA HIS A 57 -1.03 6.88 4.39
C HIS A 57 -0.09 6.10 3.47
N SER A 58 -0.47 4.88 3.06
CA SER A 58 0.37 3.99 2.29
C SER A 58 1.76 3.78 2.92
N ALA A 59 1.90 3.85 4.25
CA ALA A 59 3.16 3.57 4.92
C ALA A 59 3.38 2.06 5.04
N HIS A 60 4.62 1.61 4.84
CA HIS A 60 4.98 0.19 4.76
C HIS A 60 5.94 -0.19 5.88
N GLU A 61 5.53 -1.13 6.70
CA GLU A 61 6.34 -1.73 7.76
C GLU A 61 5.74 -3.09 8.17
N PRO A 62 6.54 -4.00 8.75
CA PRO A 62 6.03 -5.27 9.25
C PRO A 62 5.00 -5.05 10.38
N PHE A 63 3.82 -5.66 10.28
CA PHE A 63 2.75 -5.49 11.27
C PHE A 63 2.02 -6.80 11.57
N ALA A 64 2.27 -7.38 12.75
CA ALA A 64 1.77 -8.70 13.12
C ALA A 64 0.43 -8.72 13.89
N PHE A 65 -0.10 -7.56 14.30
CA PHE A 65 -1.17 -7.47 15.30
C PHE A 65 -2.59 -7.40 14.73
N TRP A 66 -2.77 -7.76 13.47
CA TRP A 66 -4.09 -7.78 12.82
C TRP A 66 -4.77 -9.15 13.03
N PRO A 67 -6.11 -9.24 13.06
CA PRO A 67 -6.84 -10.48 13.40
C PRO A 67 -6.54 -11.72 12.54
N GLU A 68 -5.93 -11.55 11.36
CA GLU A 68 -5.67 -12.61 10.37
C GLU A 68 -4.17 -12.88 10.13
N GLU A 69 -3.31 -12.32 10.99
CA GLU A 69 -1.85 -12.30 10.83
C GLU A 69 -1.10 -13.23 11.81
N ASP A 70 0.22 -13.13 11.77
CA ASP A 70 1.16 -14.04 12.42
C ASP A 70 1.04 -14.10 13.95
N CYS A 71 0.68 -13.00 14.65
CA CYS A 71 0.68 -12.98 16.11
C CYS A 71 -0.36 -13.93 16.72
N ILE A 72 -1.60 -13.91 16.22
CA ILE A 72 -2.65 -14.80 16.74
C ILE A 72 -2.39 -16.26 16.37
N THR A 73 -1.89 -16.50 15.16
CA THR A 73 -1.48 -17.84 14.70
C THR A 73 -0.38 -18.40 15.59
N TRP A 74 0.64 -17.60 15.89
CA TRP A 74 1.73 -17.98 16.77
C TRP A 74 1.25 -18.19 18.22
N LEU A 75 0.35 -17.36 18.74
CA LEU A 75 -0.21 -17.53 20.08
C LEU A 75 -0.99 -18.85 20.22
N HIS A 76 -1.75 -19.25 19.19
CA HIS A 76 -2.43 -20.54 19.19
C HIS A 76 -1.45 -21.73 19.22
N GLU A 77 -0.35 -21.64 18.48
CA GLU A 77 0.74 -22.63 18.55
C GLU A 77 1.40 -22.64 19.94
N HIS A 78 1.66 -21.45 20.51
CA HIS A 78 2.31 -21.29 21.81
C HIS A 78 1.48 -21.86 22.96
N TYR A 79 0.17 -21.61 22.98
CA TYR A 79 -0.74 -22.12 24.00
C TYR A 79 -1.28 -23.53 23.70
N GLY A 80 -1.08 -24.05 22.48
CA GLY A 80 -1.61 -25.34 22.05
C GLY A 80 -3.14 -25.37 21.92
N THR A 81 -3.77 -24.20 21.77
CA THR A 81 -5.23 -24.04 21.68
C THR A 81 -5.60 -23.12 20.53
N SER A 82 -6.62 -23.51 19.74
CA SER A 82 -7.24 -22.63 18.76
C SER A 82 -8.51 -22.01 19.35
N SER A 83 -8.65 -20.70 19.21
CA SER A 83 -9.82 -19.95 19.68
C SER A 83 -10.24 -18.88 18.66
N SER A 84 -11.46 -18.38 18.79
CA SER A 84 -11.99 -17.26 18.00
C SER A 84 -11.79 -15.91 18.69
N LEU A 85 -11.02 -15.86 19.78
CA LEU A 85 -10.74 -14.65 20.53
C LEU A 85 -9.57 -13.89 19.89
N THR A 86 -9.47 -12.60 20.20
CA THR A 86 -8.35 -11.77 19.76
C THR A 86 -7.10 -12.05 20.59
N TRP A 87 -5.92 -11.65 20.09
CA TRP A 87 -4.67 -11.83 20.82
C TRP A 87 -4.70 -11.17 22.21
N ALA A 88 -5.34 -10.00 22.34
CA ALA A 88 -5.46 -9.31 23.62
C ALA A 88 -6.30 -10.12 24.63
N ALA A 89 -7.43 -10.67 24.17
CA ALA A 89 -8.29 -11.50 25.01
C ALA A 89 -7.61 -12.82 25.40
N GLU A 90 -6.86 -13.43 24.49
CA GLU A 90 -6.12 -14.67 24.77
C GLU A 90 -5.02 -14.46 25.81
N ILE A 91 -4.24 -13.39 25.68
CA ILE A 91 -3.19 -13.07 26.65
C ILE A 91 -3.80 -12.75 28.01
N GLU A 92 -4.85 -11.92 28.08
CA GLU A 92 -5.53 -11.60 29.35
C GLU A 92 -6.06 -12.87 30.06
N ARG A 93 -6.55 -13.86 29.31
CA ARG A 93 -7.04 -15.14 29.89
C ARG A 93 -5.93 -16.04 30.41
N HIS A 94 -4.76 -16.02 29.79
CA HIS A 94 -3.62 -16.86 30.15
C HIS A 94 -2.61 -16.14 31.06
N THR A 95 -2.85 -14.87 31.39
CA THR A 95 -1.99 -14.09 32.28
C THR A 95 -1.95 -14.72 33.68
N PRO A 96 -0.77 -15.10 34.19
CA PRO A 96 -0.61 -15.63 35.55
C PRO A 96 -1.00 -14.60 36.63
N ALA A 97 -1.38 -15.08 37.82
CA ALA A 97 -1.83 -14.21 38.92
C ALA A 97 -0.73 -13.29 39.48
N ASP A 98 0.54 -13.61 39.23
CA ASP A 98 1.73 -12.84 39.62
C ASP A 98 2.26 -11.91 38.52
N SER A 99 1.57 -11.84 37.38
CA SER A 99 1.91 -10.99 36.24
C SER A 99 0.75 -10.03 35.89
N THR A 100 1.03 -9.00 35.11
CA THR A 100 0.00 -8.15 34.51
C THR A 100 -0.18 -8.50 33.03
N PRO A 101 -1.36 -8.26 32.43
CA PRO A 101 -1.56 -8.53 31.01
C PRO A 101 -0.58 -7.77 30.11
N VAL A 102 -0.19 -6.55 30.49
CA VAL A 102 0.80 -5.75 29.75
C VAL A 102 2.19 -6.37 29.83
N ASP A 103 2.63 -6.79 31.03
CA ASP A 103 3.94 -7.44 31.19
C ASP A 103 3.99 -8.77 30.43
N GLU A 104 2.89 -9.53 30.49
CA GLU A 104 2.76 -10.80 29.78
C GLU A 104 2.76 -10.60 28.26
N PHE A 105 2.09 -9.56 27.76
CA PHE A 105 2.15 -9.19 26.35
C PHE A 105 3.59 -8.92 25.89
N PHE A 106 4.36 -8.10 26.61
CA PHE A 106 5.74 -7.80 26.21
C PHE A 106 6.67 -9.02 26.33
N ARG A 107 6.44 -9.89 27.33
CA ARG A 107 7.16 -11.17 27.45
C ARG A 107 6.91 -12.08 26.24
N LEU A 108 5.66 -12.19 25.80
CA LEU A 108 5.29 -12.98 24.62
C LEU A 108 5.76 -12.33 23.33
N LEU A 109 5.73 -11.00 23.24
CA LEU A 109 6.24 -10.24 22.09
C LEU A 109 7.74 -10.50 21.87
N ASP A 110 8.54 -10.48 22.94
CA ASP A 110 9.97 -10.79 22.87
C ASP A 110 10.22 -12.24 22.40
N HIS A 111 9.33 -13.18 22.74
CA HIS A 111 9.43 -14.56 22.27
C HIS A 111 9.05 -14.68 20.80
N PHE A 112 7.91 -14.08 20.42
CA PHE A 112 7.42 -14.01 19.05
C PHE A 112 8.46 -13.42 18.09
N GLN A 113 9.10 -12.30 18.47
CA GLN A 113 10.13 -11.67 17.64
C GLN A 113 11.35 -12.57 17.43
N ARG A 114 11.78 -13.33 18.46
CA ARG A 114 12.87 -14.30 18.33
C ARG A 114 12.51 -15.45 17.36
N ASP A 115 11.27 -15.91 17.41
CA ASP A 115 10.78 -16.99 16.55
C ASP A 115 10.63 -16.54 15.09
N ILE A 116 10.14 -15.33 14.83
CA ILE A 116 10.07 -14.77 13.48
C ILE A 116 11.46 -14.51 12.91
N THR A 117 12.45 -14.07 13.69
CA THR A 117 13.83 -14.00 13.16
C THR A 117 14.39 -15.35 12.69
N ARG A 118 13.76 -16.47 13.08
CA ARG A 118 14.17 -17.84 12.72
C ARG A 118 13.32 -18.46 11.60
N LYS A 119 12.11 -17.96 11.36
CA LYS A 119 11.16 -18.43 10.33
C LYS A 119 11.08 -17.34 9.25
N PRO A 120 11.32 -17.61 7.96
CA PRO A 120 11.20 -16.56 6.95
C PRO A 120 9.82 -15.91 7.06
N ALA A 121 9.78 -14.58 7.15
CA ALA A 121 8.57 -13.81 7.38
C ALA A 121 7.45 -14.28 6.44
N SER A 122 6.25 -14.51 6.97
CA SER A 122 5.04 -14.54 6.15
C SER A 122 5.01 -13.21 5.42
N HIS A 123 5.18 -13.22 4.10
CA HIS A 123 4.90 -12.02 3.33
C HIS A 123 3.40 -11.72 3.52
N ASP A 124 3.14 -10.52 4.05
CA ASP A 124 1.88 -9.96 4.56
C ASP A 124 0.63 -10.27 3.72
N THR A 125 -0.55 -10.06 4.31
CA THR A 125 -1.89 -9.97 3.68
C THR A 125 -1.95 -9.44 2.24
N TRP A 126 -1.03 -8.58 1.82
CA TRP A 126 -0.89 -8.08 0.44
C TRP A 126 -0.53 -9.15 -0.60
N ASP A 127 0.13 -10.25 -0.21
CA ASP A 127 0.33 -11.41 -1.08
C ASP A 127 -0.98 -12.16 -1.34
N ARG A 128 -1.97 -12.06 -0.44
CA ARG A 128 -3.31 -12.65 -0.62
C ARG A 128 -4.18 -11.85 -1.60
N LEU A 129 -3.91 -10.55 -1.77
CA LEU A 129 -4.65 -9.65 -2.66
C LEU A 129 -3.69 -8.77 -3.48
N PRO A 130 -2.97 -9.32 -4.47
CA PRO A 130 -1.89 -8.59 -5.14
C PRO A 130 -2.36 -7.29 -5.83
N GLY A 131 -1.62 -6.19 -5.67
CA GLY A 131 -1.87 -4.90 -6.34
C GLY A 131 -2.81 -3.95 -5.59
N ILE A 132 -3.44 -4.39 -4.50
CA ILE A 132 -4.31 -3.56 -3.68
C ILE A 132 -3.55 -2.41 -2.98
N GLU A 133 -2.24 -2.53 -2.79
CA GLU A 133 -1.38 -1.47 -2.25
C GLU A 133 -1.37 -0.20 -3.13
N TYR A 134 -1.69 -0.34 -4.41
CA TYR A 134 -1.82 0.76 -5.38
C TYR A 134 -3.28 1.18 -5.63
N MET A 135 -4.22 0.59 -4.89
CA MET A 135 -5.68 0.83 -5.02
C MET A 135 -6.30 1.30 -3.69
N SER A 136 -5.60 1.19 -2.57
CA SER A 136 -6.17 1.41 -1.23
C SER A 136 -6.55 2.87 -0.95
N ASN A 137 -5.84 3.85 -1.52
CA ASN A 137 -6.05 5.29 -1.28
C ASN A 137 -6.20 6.13 -2.55
N THR A 138 -5.77 5.59 -3.68
CA THR A 138 -5.85 6.20 -5.01
C THR A 138 -5.86 5.05 -6.03
N PHE A 139 -6.36 5.31 -7.24
CA PHE A 139 -6.21 4.40 -8.38
C PHE A 139 -5.13 4.88 -9.37
N VAL A 140 -4.51 6.02 -9.07
CA VAL A 140 -3.38 6.60 -9.81
C VAL A 140 -2.28 6.90 -8.80
N THR A 141 -1.17 6.16 -8.87
CA THR A 141 -0.04 6.31 -7.94
C THR A 141 1.15 6.97 -8.65
N LEU A 142 1.69 8.04 -8.08
CA LEU A 142 2.86 8.74 -8.62
C LEU A 142 4.19 8.13 -8.16
N PHE A 143 5.17 8.14 -9.05
CA PHE A 143 6.55 7.71 -8.82
C PHE A 143 7.51 8.79 -9.29
N TRP A 144 8.48 9.10 -8.47
CA TRP A 144 9.58 10.01 -8.80
C TRP A 144 10.81 9.22 -9.25
N ARG A 145 11.18 8.17 -8.54
CA ARG A 145 12.30 7.30 -8.93
C ARG A 145 11.84 6.21 -9.89
N ARG A 146 12.36 6.26 -11.12
CA ARG A 146 12.17 5.18 -12.12
C ARG A 146 12.48 3.78 -11.60
N ARG A 147 13.49 3.64 -10.71
CA ARG A 147 13.85 2.34 -10.12
C ARG A 147 12.70 1.74 -9.32
N LEU A 148 11.99 2.55 -8.55
CA LEU A 148 10.85 2.10 -7.73
C LEU A 148 9.66 1.75 -8.61
N LEU A 149 9.37 2.55 -9.64
CA LEU A 149 8.36 2.18 -10.63
C LEU A 149 8.68 0.84 -11.30
N ALA A 150 9.93 0.66 -11.75
CA ALA A 150 10.35 -0.57 -12.41
C ALA A 150 10.27 -1.79 -11.47
N GLU A 151 10.52 -1.60 -10.18
CA GLU A 151 10.34 -2.65 -9.17
C GLU A 151 8.87 -3.00 -8.95
N ALA A 152 8.01 -2.00 -8.79
CA ALA A 152 6.56 -2.18 -8.68
C ALA A 152 5.99 -2.93 -9.89
N VAL A 153 6.37 -2.52 -11.11
CA VAL A 153 5.99 -3.21 -12.36
C VAL A 153 6.40 -4.67 -12.33
N ARG A 154 7.67 -4.98 -12.05
CA ARG A 154 8.16 -6.37 -12.02
C ARG A 154 7.41 -7.22 -11.00
N GLN A 155 7.10 -6.67 -9.84
CA GLN A 155 6.34 -7.38 -8.81
C GLN A 155 4.91 -7.67 -9.28
N LEU A 156 4.26 -6.72 -9.94
CA LEU A 156 2.90 -6.88 -10.48
C LEU A 156 2.87 -7.91 -11.61
N GLU A 157 3.83 -7.87 -12.54
CA GLU A 157 3.97 -8.87 -13.61
C GLU A 157 4.17 -10.28 -13.04
N ASN A 158 5.06 -10.43 -12.04
CA ASN A 158 5.28 -11.70 -11.35
C ASN A 158 4.02 -12.23 -10.64
N ARG A 159 3.13 -11.32 -10.24
CA ARG A 159 1.83 -11.64 -9.62
C ARG A 159 0.71 -11.83 -10.66
N GLY A 160 1.05 -11.85 -11.96
CA GLY A 160 0.12 -12.14 -13.04
C GLY A 160 -0.72 -10.96 -13.51
N PHE A 161 -0.34 -9.72 -13.19
CA PHE A 161 -0.95 -8.55 -13.81
C PHE A 161 -0.45 -8.35 -15.23
N ARG A 162 -1.35 -7.92 -16.12
CA ARG A 162 -0.97 -7.37 -17.42
C ARG A 162 -0.59 -5.91 -17.22
N VAL A 163 0.67 -5.56 -17.50
CA VAL A 163 1.14 -4.17 -17.46
C VAL A 163 1.29 -3.64 -18.89
N VAL A 164 0.69 -2.49 -19.17
CA VAL A 164 0.82 -1.78 -20.45
C VAL A 164 1.66 -0.53 -20.23
N HIS A 165 2.77 -0.43 -20.96
CA HIS A 165 3.75 0.64 -20.81
C HIS A 165 3.56 1.76 -21.82
N PHE A 166 3.67 2.99 -21.33
CA PHE A 166 3.57 4.22 -22.11
C PHE A 166 4.78 5.12 -21.86
N GLU A 167 5.42 5.53 -22.95
CA GLU A 167 6.50 6.51 -22.96
C GLU A 167 5.91 7.91 -23.19
N ALA A 168 5.45 8.55 -22.12
CA ALA A 168 4.74 9.83 -22.21
C ALA A 168 5.64 10.99 -22.64
N HIS A 169 6.97 10.85 -22.56
CA HIS A 169 7.91 11.83 -23.13
C HIS A 169 7.75 12.01 -24.65
N ALA A 170 7.20 11.02 -25.35
CA ALA A 170 6.95 11.09 -26.78
C ALA A 170 5.65 11.85 -27.13
N TRP A 171 4.80 12.16 -26.15
CA TRP A 171 3.51 12.82 -26.38
C TRP A 171 3.68 14.33 -26.40
N GLN A 172 3.95 14.87 -27.60
CA GLN A 172 4.06 16.32 -27.79
C GLN A 172 2.69 16.99 -27.88
N THR A 173 1.67 16.23 -28.27
CA THR A 173 0.28 16.68 -28.38
C THR A 173 -0.69 15.64 -27.79
N GLU A 174 -1.92 16.09 -27.49
CA GLU A 174 -3.03 15.19 -27.11
C GLU A 174 -3.28 14.10 -28.16
N ARG A 175 -3.08 14.41 -29.45
CA ARG A 175 -3.23 13.44 -30.55
C ARG A 175 -2.20 12.30 -30.46
N ASP A 176 -0.94 12.62 -30.13
CA ASP A 176 0.12 11.60 -29.99
C ASP A 176 -0.20 10.65 -28.84
N MET A 177 -0.72 11.18 -27.74
CA MET A 177 -1.23 10.39 -26.61
C MET A 177 -2.36 9.46 -27.06
N HIS A 178 -3.38 9.97 -27.74
CA HIS A 178 -4.49 9.15 -28.24
C HIS A 178 -4.03 8.03 -29.18
N GLN A 179 -3.07 8.31 -30.06
CA GLN A 179 -2.51 7.30 -30.96
C GLN A 179 -1.74 6.22 -30.21
N ALA A 180 -0.90 6.60 -29.24
CA ALA A 180 -0.14 5.66 -28.44
C ALA A 180 -1.06 4.78 -27.58
N VAL A 181 -2.04 5.37 -26.91
CA VAL A 181 -3.00 4.65 -26.06
C VAL A 181 -3.85 3.69 -26.89
N ALA A 182 -4.43 4.16 -27.99
CA ALA A 182 -5.23 3.31 -28.88
C ALA A 182 -4.43 2.13 -29.44
N ALA A 183 -3.18 2.37 -29.85
CA ALA A 183 -2.33 1.31 -30.40
C ALA A 183 -1.96 0.25 -29.36
N ALA A 184 -1.64 0.66 -28.13
CA ALA A 184 -1.20 -0.24 -27.06
C ALA A 184 -2.36 -1.03 -26.43
N LEU A 185 -3.52 -0.38 -26.25
CA LEU A 185 -4.73 -1.03 -25.72
C LEU A 185 -5.60 -1.68 -26.81
N ARG A 186 -5.19 -1.56 -28.08
CA ARG A 186 -5.89 -2.13 -29.23
C ARG A 186 -7.35 -1.66 -29.30
N PHE A 187 -7.54 -0.35 -29.16
CA PHE A 187 -8.85 0.26 -29.31
C PHE A 187 -9.39 0.02 -30.73
N PRO A 188 -10.72 -0.06 -30.87
CA PRO A 188 -11.36 -0.35 -32.14
C PRO A 188 -11.21 0.80 -33.15
N ASP A 189 -11.38 0.50 -34.44
CA ASP A 189 -11.21 1.47 -35.54
C ASP A 189 -12.16 2.68 -35.46
N TYR A 190 -13.26 2.57 -34.70
CA TYR A 190 -14.19 3.68 -34.46
C TYR A 190 -13.72 4.65 -33.35
N TYR A 191 -12.54 4.45 -32.78
CA TYR A 191 -11.99 5.31 -31.75
C TYR A 191 -11.89 6.78 -32.21
N GLY A 192 -12.65 7.66 -31.57
CA GLY A 192 -12.82 9.05 -31.99
C GLY A 192 -11.64 10.00 -31.75
N HIS A 193 -10.50 9.50 -31.22
CA HIS A 193 -9.28 10.28 -30.93
C HIS A 193 -9.53 11.56 -30.11
N ASN A 194 -10.39 11.46 -29.09
CA ASN A 194 -10.70 12.53 -28.15
C ASN A 194 -10.90 11.94 -26.73
N LEU A 195 -10.96 12.81 -25.72
CA LEU A 195 -11.06 12.41 -24.31
C LEU A 195 -12.36 11.66 -23.98
N ASP A 196 -13.48 11.96 -24.63
CA ASP A 196 -14.74 11.22 -24.43
C ASP A 196 -14.61 9.80 -24.98
N ALA A 197 -14.06 9.65 -26.18
CA ALA A 197 -13.78 8.34 -26.77
C ALA A 197 -12.77 7.53 -25.94
N LEU A 198 -11.77 8.20 -25.33
CA LEU A 198 -10.84 7.56 -24.38
C LEU A 198 -11.60 7.03 -23.17
N ASN A 199 -12.49 7.82 -22.59
CA ASN A 199 -13.29 7.42 -21.44
C ASN A 199 -14.16 6.19 -21.74
N ASP A 200 -14.79 6.15 -22.92
CA ASP A 200 -15.63 5.04 -23.33
C ASP A 200 -14.80 3.77 -23.56
N CYS A 201 -13.77 3.83 -24.43
CA CYS A 201 -12.98 2.65 -24.78
C CYS A 201 -12.15 2.14 -23.59
N LEU A 202 -11.62 3.04 -22.75
CA LEU A 202 -10.91 2.61 -21.55
C LEU A 202 -11.86 1.98 -20.53
N GLY A 203 -13.10 2.46 -20.43
CA GLY A 203 -14.10 1.86 -19.57
C GLY A 203 -14.47 0.45 -19.98
N ASP A 204 -14.59 0.20 -21.28
CA ASP A 204 -14.79 -1.14 -21.82
C ASP A 204 -13.62 -2.07 -21.43
N VAL A 205 -12.39 -1.62 -21.68
CA VAL A 205 -11.19 -2.40 -21.32
C VAL A 205 -11.11 -2.66 -19.82
N ALA A 206 -11.37 -1.64 -18.99
CA ALA A 206 -11.30 -1.76 -17.54
C ALA A 206 -12.39 -2.68 -16.97
N CYS A 207 -13.63 -2.63 -17.49
CA CYS A 207 -14.79 -3.34 -16.93
C CYS A 207 -15.09 -4.69 -17.60
N PHE A 208 -14.72 -4.90 -18.86
CA PHE A 208 -15.05 -6.11 -19.62
C PHE A 208 -13.83 -6.84 -20.15
N GLY A 209 -12.69 -6.17 -20.20
CA GLY A 209 -11.42 -6.74 -20.64
C GLY A 209 -10.99 -6.26 -22.03
N PRO A 210 -9.80 -6.67 -22.49
CA PRO A 210 -9.27 -6.24 -23.76
C PRO A 210 -10.19 -6.66 -24.91
N TYR A 211 -10.20 -5.86 -25.98
CA TYR A 211 -10.94 -6.17 -27.21
C TYR A 211 -10.44 -7.45 -27.92
N GLU A 212 -9.25 -7.94 -27.57
CA GLU A 212 -8.68 -9.21 -28.04
C GLU A 212 -8.89 -10.32 -27.00
N GLU A 213 -9.00 -11.59 -27.44
CA GLU A 213 -9.01 -12.78 -26.58
C GLU A 213 -7.64 -13.02 -25.90
N THR A 214 -7.20 -12.06 -25.08
CA THR A 214 -6.00 -12.17 -24.27
C THR A 214 -6.41 -12.36 -22.81
N ALA A 215 -5.85 -13.38 -22.17
CA ALA A 215 -6.06 -13.60 -20.75
C ALA A 215 -5.54 -12.38 -19.97
N GLU A 216 -6.41 -11.71 -19.24
CA GLU A 216 -6.08 -10.50 -18.47
C GLU A 216 -5.27 -10.77 -17.20
N GLY A 217 -5.03 -12.05 -16.92
CA GLY A 217 -4.40 -12.48 -15.68
C GLY A 217 -5.24 -12.02 -14.48
N VAL A 218 -4.57 -11.39 -13.50
CA VAL A 218 -5.19 -10.91 -12.26
C VAL A 218 -5.81 -9.52 -12.42
N GLY A 219 -5.44 -8.76 -13.46
CA GLY A 219 -5.89 -7.39 -13.70
C GLY A 219 -4.98 -6.63 -14.66
N LEU A 220 -5.37 -5.39 -14.96
CA LEU A 220 -4.68 -4.51 -15.90
C LEU A 220 -4.06 -3.31 -15.17
N VAL A 221 -2.80 -3.00 -15.49
CA VAL A 221 -2.09 -1.84 -14.95
C VAL A 221 -1.54 -0.99 -16.09
N LEU A 222 -1.74 0.32 -16.04
CA LEU A 222 -1.12 1.25 -16.97
C LEU A 222 0.11 1.89 -16.34
N SER A 223 1.27 1.75 -16.96
CA SER A 223 2.53 2.33 -16.52
C SER A 223 2.92 3.48 -17.44
N LEU A 224 2.87 4.72 -16.94
CA LEU A 224 3.19 5.92 -17.71
C LEU A 224 4.54 6.48 -17.26
N ILE A 225 5.51 6.59 -18.17
CA ILE A 225 6.86 7.07 -17.88
C ILE A 225 7.05 8.48 -18.42
N ASP A 226 7.61 9.37 -17.59
CA ASP A 226 7.94 10.77 -17.92
C ASP A 226 6.69 11.61 -18.25
N TYR A 227 5.65 11.40 -17.45
CA TYR A 227 4.37 12.06 -17.62
C TYR A 227 4.45 13.58 -17.41
N ASP A 228 5.48 14.07 -16.72
CA ASP A 228 5.80 15.50 -16.60
C ASP A 228 5.91 16.20 -17.96
N ARG A 229 6.41 15.49 -18.98
CA ARG A 229 6.57 16.05 -20.33
C ARG A 229 5.21 16.29 -21.00
N PHE A 230 4.32 15.31 -20.91
CA PHE A 230 2.96 15.44 -21.43
C PHE A 230 2.16 16.48 -20.63
N ALA A 231 2.30 16.48 -19.30
CA ALA A 231 1.66 17.48 -18.44
C ALA A 231 2.12 18.90 -18.75
N ALA A 232 3.39 19.11 -19.09
CA ALA A 232 3.88 20.42 -19.54
C ALA A 232 3.36 20.80 -20.93
N ALA A 233 3.28 19.85 -21.86
CA ALA A 233 2.83 20.10 -23.23
C ALA A 233 1.31 20.31 -23.34
N SER A 234 0.52 19.61 -22.55
CA SER A 234 -0.95 19.67 -22.57
C SER A 234 -1.54 19.49 -21.15
N PRO A 235 -1.44 20.51 -20.28
CA PRO A 235 -1.80 20.38 -18.86
C PRO A 235 -3.24 19.92 -18.62
N ARG A 236 -4.19 20.49 -19.35
CA ARG A 236 -5.62 20.14 -19.23
C ARG A 236 -5.88 18.70 -19.65
N ALA A 237 -5.31 18.27 -20.77
CA ALA A 237 -5.49 16.89 -21.25
C ALA A 237 -4.85 15.89 -20.29
N ALA A 238 -3.65 16.20 -19.76
CA ALA A 238 -2.98 15.36 -18.77
C ALA A 238 -3.81 15.16 -17.50
N GLN A 239 -4.38 16.24 -16.95
CA GLN A 239 -5.30 16.12 -15.82
C GLN A 239 -6.49 15.21 -16.15
N ILE A 240 -7.18 15.45 -17.27
CA ILE A 240 -8.39 14.69 -17.65
C ILE A 240 -8.08 13.22 -17.91
N VAL A 241 -6.90 12.90 -18.48
CA VAL A 241 -6.49 11.51 -18.70
C VAL A 241 -6.35 10.76 -17.36
N LEU A 242 -5.74 11.38 -16.34
CA LEU A 242 -5.65 10.77 -15.01
C LEU A 242 -7.03 10.65 -14.35
N ASP A 243 -7.90 11.66 -14.50
CA ASP A 243 -9.32 11.62 -14.10
C ASP A 243 -10.05 10.42 -14.68
N ILE A 244 -9.94 10.21 -15.99
CA ILE A 244 -10.55 9.09 -16.69
C ILE A 244 -10.00 7.76 -16.16
N MET A 245 -8.69 7.61 -16.01
CA MET A 245 -8.09 6.38 -15.48
C MET A 245 -8.59 6.05 -14.07
N ALA A 246 -8.63 7.04 -13.18
CA ALA A 246 -9.12 6.83 -11.82
C ALA A 246 -10.62 6.51 -11.76
N ASP A 247 -11.43 7.17 -12.59
CA ASP A 247 -12.86 6.89 -12.64
C ASP A 247 -13.16 5.47 -13.15
N GLN A 248 -12.50 5.07 -14.24
CA GLN A 248 -12.66 3.72 -14.79
C GLN A 248 -12.12 2.64 -13.85
N ALA A 249 -11.09 2.95 -13.06
CA ALA A 249 -10.57 2.06 -12.02
C ALA A 249 -11.57 1.81 -10.89
N ARG A 250 -12.29 2.85 -10.46
CA ARG A 250 -13.40 2.68 -9.49
C ARG A 250 -14.53 1.84 -10.07
N ARG A 251 -14.91 2.09 -11.33
CA ARG A 251 -15.95 1.30 -12.00
C ARG A 251 -15.53 -0.17 -12.15
N ALA A 252 -14.29 -0.44 -12.51
CA ALA A 252 -13.72 -1.78 -12.57
C ALA A 252 -13.79 -2.48 -11.21
N ALA A 253 -13.48 -1.78 -10.11
CA ALA A 253 -13.56 -2.35 -8.77
C ALA A 253 -15.00 -2.78 -8.40
N VAL A 254 -16.03 -2.05 -8.84
CA VAL A 254 -17.44 -2.42 -8.63
C VAL A 254 -17.78 -3.75 -9.31
N VAL A 255 -17.21 -4.00 -10.49
CA VAL A 255 -17.35 -5.28 -11.21
C VAL A 255 -16.27 -6.30 -10.82
N GLN A 256 -15.62 -6.11 -9.66
CA GLN A 256 -14.61 -7.00 -9.09
C GLN A 256 -13.37 -7.21 -9.97
N ARG A 257 -13.06 -6.24 -10.83
CA ARG A 257 -11.87 -6.22 -11.68
C ARG A 257 -10.83 -5.27 -11.13
N ARG A 258 -9.57 -5.55 -11.42
CA ARG A 258 -8.42 -4.75 -10.94
C ARG A 258 -7.86 -3.95 -12.10
N PHE A 259 -8.06 -2.64 -12.03
CA PHE A 259 -7.52 -1.66 -12.97
C PHE A 259 -6.98 -0.46 -12.20
N PHE A 260 -5.76 -0.02 -12.48
CA PHE A 260 -5.14 1.17 -11.89
C PHE A 260 -3.93 1.65 -12.72
N ALA A 261 -3.42 2.85 -12.42
CA ALA A 261 -2.29 3.45 -13.13
C ALA A 261 -1.11 3.79 -12.20
N LEU A 262 0.10 3.56 -12.69
CA LEU A 262 1.36 3.96 -12.07
C LEU A 262 2.02 5.01 -12.98
N VAL A 263 2.26 6.20 -12.44
CA VAL A 263 2.67 7.37 -13.22
C VAL A 263 4.01 7.89 -12.73
N HIS A 264 5.02 7.90 -13.59
CA HIS A 264 6.33 8.47 -13.29
C HIS A 264 6.47 9.92 -13.76
N SER A 265 7.04 10.77 -12.91
CA SER A 265 7.37 12.17 -13.17
C SER A 265 8.79 12.48 -12.70
N ASN A 266 9.60 13.12 -13.54
CA ASN A 266 10.90 13.65 -13.12
C ASN A 266 10.77 14.97 -12.34
N ASP A 267 9.59 15.60 -12.35
CA ASP A 267 9.29 16.78 -11.54
C ASP A 267 8.73 16.34 -10.18
N PRO A 268 9.51 16.45 -9.08
CA PRO A 268 9.04 16.11 -7.73
C PRO A 268 7.97 17.09 -7.20
N GLY A 269 7.86 18.26 -7.83
CA GLY A 269 6.89 19.29 -7.54
C GLY A 269 5.59 19.16 -8.31
N ILE A 270 5.43 18.16 -9.19
CA ILE A 270 4.22 18.00 -9.98
C ILE A 270 3.01 17.86 -9.05
N ARG A 271 1.93 18.59 -9.38
CA ARG A 271 0.66 18.57 -8.67
C ARG A 271 -0.46 18.49 -9.71
N PHE A 272 -1.45 17.67 -9.39
CA PHE A 272 -2.69 17.55 -10.14
C PHE A 272 -3.82 18.00 -9.22
N GLU A 273 -4.89 18.53 -9.80
CA GLU A 273 -6.15 18.69 -9.07
C GLU A 273 -6.66 17.30 -8.65
N PRO A 274 -7.51 17.20 -7.60
CA PRO A 274 -8.07 15.91 -7.17
C PRO A 274 -8.66 15.14 -8.35
N VAL A 275 -8.04 14.00 -8.65
CA VAL A 275 -8.37 13.12 -9.76
C VAL A 275 -9.50 12.20 -9.34
N GLY A 276 -10.64 12.27 -10.03
CA GLY A 276 -11.85 11.54 -9.64
C GLY A 276 -12.33 11.88 -8.22
N ALA A 277 -12.13 13.12 -7.75
CA ALA A 277 -12.41 13.58 -6.38
C ALA A 277 -11.50 12.99 -5.28
N MET A 278 -10.38 12.37 -5.62
CA MET A 278 -9.33 11.98 -4.67
C MET A 278 -7.98 12.60 -5.07
N PRO A 279 -7.11 12.99 -4.11
CA PRO A 279 -5.79 13.50 -4.46
C PRO A 279 -4.95 12.42 -5.17
N VAL A 280 -4.17 12.82 -6.19
CA VAL A 280 -3.15 11.93 -6.76
C VAL A 280 -1.99 11.84 -5.78
N MET A 281 -1.77 10.65 -5.22
CA MET A 281 -0.76 10.42 -4.18
C MET A 281 0.52 9.84 -4.78
N TRP A 282 1.65 10.20 -4.19
CA TRP A 282 2.93 9.52 -4.45
C TRP A 282 2.95 8.17 -3.77
N ASN A 283 3.74 7.24 -4.30
CA ASN A 283 3.95 5.94 -3.68
C ASN A 283 4.52 6.08 -2.26
N SER A 284 4.40 4.99 -1.52
CA SER A 284 4.76 4.86 -0.12
C SER A 284 6.20 5.23 0.25
N ALA A 285 7.17 5.01 -0.64
CA ALA A 285 8.56 5.35 -0.35
C ALA A 285 8.84 6.84 -0.60
N GLU A 286 7.97 7.51 -1.36
CA GLU A 286 8.18 8.84 -1.91
C GLU A 286 7.11 9.84 -1.49
N TRP A 287 6.25 9.52 -0.51
CA TRP A 287 5.11 10.37 -0.13
C TRP A 287 5.52 11.70 0.49
N ALA A 288 6.58 11.71 1.31
CA ALA A 288 7.07 12.90 1.99
C ALA A 288 7.85 13.82 1.04
N ASP A 289 7.66 15.15 1.14
CA ASP A 289 8.46 16.10 0.35
C ASP A 289 9.96 15.97 0.61
N SER A 290 10.36 15.56 1.82
CA SER A 290 11.77 15.33 2.18
C SER A 290 12.39 14.11 1.50
N SER A 291 11.60 13.10 1.14
CA SER A 291 12.11 11.92 0.44
C SER A 291 12.27 12.14 -1.08
N ARG A 292 11.77 13.28 -1.58
CA ARG A 292 11.86 13.74 -2.99
C ARG A 292 12.89 14.87 -3.22
N ARG A 293 13.79 15.12 -2.26
CA ARG A 293 14.87 16.13 -2.37
C ARG A 293 16.23 15.52 -2.70
#